data_AF-A0A177S8I4-F1
#
_entry.id   AF-A0A177S8I4-F1
#
_cell.length_a   1.000
_cell.length_b   1.000
_cell.length_c   1.000
_cell.angle_alpha   90.00
_cell.angle_beta   90.00
_cell.angle_gamma   90.00
#
_symmetry.space_group_name_H-M   'P 1'
#
loop_
_entity.id
_entity.type
_entity.pdbx_description
1 polymer ?
#
loop_
_entity_poly.entity_id
_entity_poly.type
_entity_poly.pdbx_seq_one_letter_code
_entity_poly.pdbx_strand_id
1 'polypeptide(L)'
;MRIRKLRLLLEQYGDTTLRDIIVEIYRQLPRQVIEEKEFDAMLTQFMKYKDLQKEQEQPTVEQTIAQTERFIQLAYDLQYLEPNPIVPLREQKNWYITAKRLLKHLRHYAHRKNGTRIAFEEFFFLLSSAAGEEPLFLSNDPFRLLKVSQVDFFQELVGYYKNDSHGVEWMERALYTALKVPMDVDTERSDLLLAVLAHCEKPEHQEAYIHCLNAHAKKLQSHVRIDADALSTYQEIRFAELHALISLRALERAETMLFTEYIPYFSHRSTPFRYYLDLLERAGLEQEHERMARVGRKKRIHF
;
A
#
# COMPACT_ATOMS: atom_id res chain seq x y z
N MET A 1 17.55 -31.96 3.63
CA MET A 1 16.28 -31.86 4.38
C MET A 1 15.89 -30.39 4.52
N ARG A 2 14.60 -30.01 4.39
CA ARG A 2 14.18 -28.60 4.61
C ARG A 2 14.29 -28.24 6.10
N ILE A 3 14.64 -26.98 6.41
CA ILE A 3 14.81 -26.49 7.80
C ILE A 3 13.59 -26.80 8.68
N ARG A 4 12.36 -26.66 8.17
CA ARG A 4 11.14 -26.99 8.93
C ARG A 4 11.07 -28.46 9.35
N LYS A 5 11.48 -29.38 8.47
CA LYS A 5 11.51 -30.82 8.77
C LYS A 5 12.65 -31.17 9.74
N LEU A 6 13.78 -30.46 9.64
CA LEU A 6 14.87 -30.58 10.61
C LEU A 6 14.43 -30.15 12.01
N ARG A 7 13.72 -29.02 12.15
CA ARG A 7 13.20 -28.56 13.45
C ARG A 7 12.29 -29.59 14.10
N LEU A 8 11.32 -30.11 13.35
CA LEU A 8 10.41 -31.16 13.84
C LEU A 8 11.15 -32.43 14.28
N LEU A 9 12.25 -32.77 13.61
CA LEU A 9 13.08 -33.92 14.00
C LEU A 9 13.89 -33.63 15.27
N LEU A 10 14.40 -32.40 15.41
CA LEU A 10 15.15 -31.99 16.60
C LEU A 10 14.26 -31.85 17.85
N GLU A 11 12.98 -31.48 17.68
CA GLU A 11 11.98 -31.43 18.76
C GLU A 11 11.71 -32.79 19.42
N GLN A 12 12.09 -33.91 18.78
CA GLN A 12 11.93 -35.26 19.33
C GLN A 12 13.03 -35.63 20.34
N TYR A 13 14.10 -34.85 20.40
CA TYR A 13 15.25 -35.11 21.26
C TYR A 13 15.25 -34.16 22.47
N GLY A 14 15.69 -34.67 23.61
CA GLY A 14 15.94 -33.85 24.80
C GLY A 14 17.25 -33.06 24.71
N ASP A 15 17.39 -32.05 25.57
CA ASP A 15 18.52 -31.11 25.58
C ASP A 15 19.90 -31.79 25.62
N THR A 16 20.03 -32.91 26.34
CA THR A 16 21.29 -33.67 26.43
C THR A 16 21.66 -34.28 25.10
N THR A 17 20.72 -34.97 24.45
CA THR A 17 20.91 -35.57 23.13
C THR A 17 21.16 -34.50 22.07
N LEU A 18 20.52 -33.33 22.16
CA LEU A 18 20.78 -32.21 21.26
C LEU A 18 22.21 -31.67 21.40
N ARG A 19 22.75 -31.58 22.61
CA ARG A 19 24.16 -31.19 22.84
C ARG A 19 25.11 -32.22 22.22
N ASP A 20 24.86 -33.51 22.41
CA ASP A 20 25.69 -34.58 21.85
C ASP A 20 25.67 -34.57 20.32
N ILE A 21 24.51 -34.33 19.71
CA ILE A 21 24.35 -34.17 18.26
C ILE A 21 25.17 -32.97 17.76
N ILE A 22 25.13 -31.81 18.44
CA ILE A 22 25.90 -30.62 18.04
C ILE A 22 27.41 -30.90 18.13
N VAL A 23 27.86 -31.58 19.19
CA VAL A 23 29.27 -31.96 19.35
C VAL A 23 29.73 -32.90 18.24
N GLU A 24 28.92 -33.89 17.89
CA GLU A 24 29.26 -34.83 16.82
C GLU A 24 29.27 -34.12 15.45
N ILE A 25 28.31 -33.24 15.18
CA ILE A 25 28.32 -32.41 13.96
C ILE A 25 29.59 -31.57 13.89
N TYR A 26 29.96 -30.89 14.98
CA TYR A 26 31.14 -30.04 15.04
C TYR A 26 32.44 -30.85 14.80
N ARG A 27 32.54 -32.06 15.35
CA ARG A 27 33.68 -32.98 15.16
C ARG A 27 33.86 -33.41 13.71
N GLN A 28 32.77 -33.53 12.95
CA GLN A 28 32.78 -33.97 11.56
C GLN A 28 33.10 -32.83 10.56
N LEU A 29 33.16 -31.56 11.02
CA LEU A 29 33.49 -30.43 10.17
C LEU A 29 35.01 -30.28 9.99
N PRO A 30 35.50 -30.06 8.75
CA PRO A 30 36.90 -29.69 8.52
C PRO A 30 37.26 -28.37 9.19
N ARG A 31 38.49 -28.25 9.74
CA ARG A 31 38.96 -27.02 10.42
C ARG A 31 38.81 -25.75 9.57
N GLN A 32 39.11 -25.84 8.27
CA GLN A 32 38.94 -24.74 7.32
C GLN A 32 37.49 -24.22 7.29
N VAL A 33 36.50 -25.12 7.34
CA VAL A 33 35.08 -24.76 7.34
C VAL A 33 34.67 -24.13 8.68
N ILE A 34 35.23 -24.61 9.79
CA ILE A 34 34.99 -24.07 11.13
C ILE A 34 35.46 -22.61 11.20
N GLU A 35 36.66 -22.34 10.67
CA GLU A 35 37.27 -21.01 10.64
C GLU A 35 36.56 -20.08 9.64
N GLU A 36 36.33 -20.50 8.40
CA GLU A 36 35.68 -19.69 7.35
C GLU A 36 34.24 -19.30 7.69
N LYS A 37 33.50 -20.17 8.37
CA LYS A 37 32.11 -19.92 8.75
C LYS A 37 31.95 -19.47 10.19
N GLU A 38 33.06 -19.26 10.90
CA GLU A 38 33.10 -18.78 12.28
C GLU A 38 32.20 -19.62 13.22
N PHE A 39 32.23 -20.95 13.08
CA PHE A 39 31.39 -21.86 13.89
C PHE A 39 31.64 -21.70 15.39
N ASP A 40 32.87 -21.36 15.79
CA ASP A 40 33.23 -21.09 17.18
C ASP A 40 32.52 -19.85 17.74
N ALA A 41 32.38 -18.80 16.93
CA ALA A 41 31.63 -17.60 17.29
C ALA A 41 30.12 -17.90 17.38
N MET A 42 29.60 -18.75 16.50
CA MET A 42 28.21 -19.21 16.55
C MET A 42 27.89 -19.97 17.84
N LEU A 43 28.79 -20.84 18.31
CA LEU A 43 28.56 -21.63 19.52
C LEU A 43 28.75 -20.83 20.80
N THR A 44 29.72 -19.91 20.83
CA THR A 44 30.01 -19.09 22.02
C THR A 44 29.04 -17.92 22.21
N GLN A 45 28.56 -17.31 21.14
CA GLN A 45 27.68 -16.14 21.18
C GLN A 45 26.54 -16.23 20.17
N PHE A 46 25.78 -17.33 20.20
CA PHE A 46 24.74 -17.64 19.20
C PHE A 46 23.79 -16.48 18.87
N MET A 47 23.31 -15.75 19.89
CA MET A 47 22.40 -14.62 19.66
C MET A 47 23.07 -13.49 18.88
N LYS A 48 24.29 -13.10 19.24
CA LYS A 48 25.07 -12.06 18.55
C LYS A 48 25.48 -12.50 17.16
N TYR A 49 25.94 -13.75 17.00
CA TYR A 49 26.28 -14.32 15.70
C TYR A 49 25.08 -14.33 14.76
N LYS A 50 23.91 -14.75 15.25
CA LYS A 50 22.67 -14.79 14.48
C LYS A 50 22.21 -13.40 14.03
N ASP A 51 22.43 -12.37 14.84
CA ASP A 51 22.05 -11.00 14.48
C ASP A 51 23.07 -10.36 13.53
N LEU A 52 24.37 -10.62 13.71
CA LEU A 52 25.43 -10.23 12.76
C LEU A 52 25.24 -10.87 11.38
N GLN A 53 24.89 -12.16 11.31
CA GLN A 53 24.60 -12.84 10.04
C GLN A 53 23.38 -12.23 9.33
N LYS A 54 22.33 -11.86 10.08
CA LYS A 54 21.16 -11.17 9.50
C LYS A 54 21.48 -9.77 9.00
N GLU A 55 22.44 -9.07 9.62
CA GLU A 55 22.88 -7.74 9.18
C GLU A 55 23.81 -7.84 7.96
N GLN A 56 24.72 -8.81 7.92
CA GLN A 56 25.58 -9.08 6.76
C GLN A 56 24.81 -9.58 5.54
N GLU A 57 23.68 -10.27 5.71
CA GLU A 57 22.80 -10.68 4.61
C GLU A 57 21.95 -9.54 4.02
N GLN A 58 21.88 -8.37 4.67
CA GLN A 58 21.08 -7.27 4.16
C GLN A 58 21.83 -6.48 3.08
N PRO A 59 21.24 -6.29 1.89
CA PRO A 59 21.86 -5.49 0.84
C PRO A 59 21.99 -4.03 1.29
N THR A 60 23.02 -3.34 0.81
CA THR A 60 23.15 -1.90 1.08
C THR A 60 21.96 -1.10 0.50
N VAL A 61 21.85 0.18 0.87
CA VAL A 61 20.82 1.07 0.33
C VAL A 61 20.94 1.15 -1.20
N GLU A 62 22.15 1.32 -1.72
CA GLU A 62 22.45 1.39 -3.16
C GLU A 62 22.10 0.08 -3.86
N GLN A 63 22.45 -1.06 -3.26
CA GLN A 63 22.10 -2.37 -3.81
C GLN A 63 20.59 -2.59 -3.83
N THR A 64 19.87 -2.15 -2.80
CA THR A 64 18.41 -2.25 -2.74
C THR A 64 17.74 -1.45 -3.85
N ILE A 65 18.20 -0.20 -4.06
CA ILE A 65 17.70 0.66 -5.14
C ILE A 65 17.97 0.00 -6.50
N ALA A 66 19.22 -0.37 -6.78
CA ALA A 66 19.60 -0.97 -8.07
C ALA A 66 18.87 -2.31 -8.35
N GLN A 67 18.66 -3.14 -7.32
CA GLN A 67 17.88 -4.37 -7.46
C GLN A 67 16.40 -4.09 -7.73
N THR A 68 15.84 -3.04 -7.14
CA THR A 68 14.45 -2.63 -7.34
C THR A 68 14.25 -2.08 -8.76
N GLU A 69 15.12 -1.16 -9.20
CA GLU A 69 15.12 -0.62 -10.56
C GLU A 69 15.26 -1.74 -11.59
N ARG A 70 16.18 -2.69 -11.37
CA ARG A 70 16.34 -3.84 -12.26
C ARG A 70 15.09 -4.72 -12.29
N PHE A 71 14.45 -4.94 -11.15
CA PHE A 71 13.21 -5.70 -11.07
C PHE A 71 12.08 -5.03 -11.85
N ILE A 72 11.91 -3.72 -11.68
CA ILE A 72 10.93 -2.90 -12.41
C ILE A 72 11.18 -2.95 -13.92
N GLN A 73 12.43 -2.72 -14.34
CA GLN A 73 12.80 -2.77 -15.77
C GLN A 73 12.48 -4.13 -16.38
N LEU A 74 12.84 -5.23 -15.71
CA LEU A 74 12.56 -6.58 -16.19
C LEU A 74 11.06 -6.87 -16.31
N ALA A 75 10.23 -6.28 -15.43
CA ALA A 75 8.78 -6.41 -15.51
C ALA A 75 8.20 -5.65 -16.71
N TYR A 76 8.61 -4.40 -16.94
CA TYR A 76 8.19 -3.63 -18.12
C TYR A 76 8.76 -4.18 -19.43
N ASP A 77 9.93 -4.84 -19.40
CA ASP A 77 10.47 -5.60 -20.53
C ASP A 77 9.76 -6.95 -20.74
N LEU A 78 8.67 -7.23 -20.02
CA LEU A 78 7.86 -8.45 -20.06
C LEU A 78 8.61 -9.75 -19.73
N GLN A 79 9.77 -9.65 -19.08
CA GLN A 79 10.63 -10.80 -18.78
C GLN A 79 10.06 -11.70 -17.66
N TYR A 80 9.01 -11.26 -16.96
CA TYR A 80 8.29 -12.10 -15.99
C TYR A 80 7.03 -12.74 -16.56
N LEU A 81 6.63 -12.38 -17.78
CA LEU A 81 5.42 -12.90 -18.44
C LEU A 81 5.77 -14.02 -19.42
N GLU A 82 6.84 -13.86 -20.20
CA GLU A 82 7.22 -14.79 -21.25
C GLU A 82 8.49 -15.59 -20.92
N PRO A 83 8.61 -16.87 -21.33
CA PRO A 83 9.85 -17.63 -21.18
C PRO A 83 11.01 -16.94 -21.91
N ASN A 84 12.10 -16.66 -21.18
CA ASN A 84 13.28 -15.97 -21.71
C ASN A 84 14.56 -16.44 -20.98
N PRO A 85 15.76 -16.18 -21.54
CA PRO A 85 17.02 -16.58 -20.92
C PRO A 85 17.46 -15.67 -19.75
N ILE A 86 16.83 -14.51 -19.55
CA ILE A 86 17.23 -13.50 -18.57
C ILE A 86 16.66 -13.84 -17.18
N VAL A 87 15.38 -14.17 -17.11
CA VAL A 87 14.65 -14.53 -15.89
C VAL A 87 14.23 -15.99 -16.00
N PRO A 88 14.82 -16.92 -15.22
CA PRO A 88 14.46 -18.34 -15.28
C PRO A 88 12.97 -18.56 -14.97
N LEU A 89 12.34 -19.53 -15.64
CA LEU A 89 10.91 -19.84 -15.47
C LEU A 89 10.48 -20.04 -13.99
N ARG A 90 11.38 -20.59 -13.16
CA ARG A 90 11.13 -20.74 -11.72
C ARG A 90 11.00 -19.38 -11.02
N GLU A 91 11.83 -18.42 -11.37
CA GLU A 91 11.77 -17.06 -10.85
C GLU A 91 10.56 -16.31 -11.41
N GLN A 92 10.24 -16.48 -12.69
CA GLN A 92 8.99 -15.94 -13.28
C GLN A 92 7.76 -16.37 -12.48
N LYS A 93 7.60 -17.67 -12.20
CA LYS A 93 6.46 -18.20 -11.41
C LYS A 93 6.47 -17.78 -9.93
N ASN A 94 7.62 -17.34 -9.42
CA ASN A 94 7.79 -16.97 -8.00
C ASN A 94 8.27 -15.53 -7.82
N TRP A 95 7.97 -14.65 -8.79
CA TRP A 95 8.40 -13.25 -8.82
C TRP A 95 8.04 -12.52 -7.50
N TYR A 96 6.89 -12.88 -6.92
CA TYR A 96 6.37 -12.29 -5.68
C TYR A 96 7.29 -12.53 -4.47
N ILE A 97 8.15 -13.56 -4.50
CA ILE A 97 9.15 -13.79 -3.45
C ILE A 97 10.23 -12.71 -3.52
N THR A 98 10.71 -12.42 -4.72
CA THR A 98 11.66 -11.32 -4.99
C THR A 98 11.04 -9.99 -4.62
N ALA A 99 9.81 -9.74 -5.08
CA ALA A 99 9.06 -8.51 -4.81
C ALA A 99 8.86 -8.27 -3.29
N LYS A 100 8.45 -9.28 -2.52
CA LYS A 100 8.33 -9.18 -1.05
C LYS A 100 9.63 -8.79 -0.37
N ARG A 101 10.74 -9.38 -0.81
CA ARG A 101 12.06 -9.09 -0.25
C ARG A 101 12.45 -7.63 -0.57
N LEU A 102 12.26 -7.18 -1.80
CA LEU A 102 12.53 -5.81 -2.21
C LEU A 102 11.68 -4.83 -1.41
N LEU A 103 10.36 -5.04 -1.32
CA LEU A 103 9.48 -4.19 -0.52
C LEU A 103 9.92 -4.08 0.94
N LYS A 104 10.34 -5.20 1.56
CA LYS A 104 10.88 -5.19 2.92
C LYS A 104 12.12 -4.30 3.04
N HIS A 105 13.05 -4.39 2.09
CA HIS A 105 14.27 -3.58 2.11
C HIS A 105 13.99 -2.11 1.82
N LEU A 106 13.10 -1.80 0.87
CA LEU A 106 12.68 -0.43 0.59
C LEU A 106 12.08 0.22 1.83
N ARG A 107 11.16 -0.45 2.54
CA ARG A 107 10.61 0.03 3.82
C ARG A 107 11.69 0.28 4.87
N HIS A 108 12.66 -0.63 4.98
CA HIS A 108 13.75 -0.50 5.94
C HIS A 108 14.66 0.71 5.65
N TYR A 109 14.89 1.02 4.37
CA TYR A 109 15.80 2.09 3.95
C TYR A 109 15.10 3.41 3.59
N ALA A 110 13.77 3.48 3.56
CA ALA A 110 13.00 4.65 3.14
C ALA A 110 13.35 5.94 3.90
N HIS A 111 13.78 5.83 5.17
CA HIS A 111 14.19 6.97 5.98
C HIS A 111 15.66 7.38 5.78
N ARG A 112 16.49 6.55 5.14
CA ARG A 112 17.93 6.78 5.02
C ARG A 112 18.32 7.59 3.79
N LYS A 113 17.63 7.38 2.66
CA LYS A 113 17.98 8.00 1.38
C LYS A 113 16.73 8.29 0.56
N ASN A 114 16.66 9.48 -0.02
CA ASN A 114 15.57 9.87 -0.91
C ASN A 114 15.38 8.88 -2.07
N GLY A 115 16.49 8.41 -2.67
CA GLY A 115 16.44 7.41 -3.75
C GLY A 115 15.67 6.13 -3.39
N THR A 116 15.60 5.75 -2.10
CA THR A 116 14.77 4.61 -1.67
C THR A 116 13.28 4.93 -1.73
N ARG A 117 12.86 6.16 -1.43
CA ARG A 117 11.47 6.60 -1.52
C ARG A 117 11.01 6.69 -2.97
N ILE A 118 11.88 7.16 -3.85
CA ILE A 118 11.64 7.15 -5.31
C ILE A 118 11.45 5.71 -5.79
N ALA A 119 12.38 4.79 -5.46
CA ALA A 119 12.23 3.39 -5.84
C ALA A 119 10.98 2.72 -5.23
N PHE A 120 10.54 3.14 -4.02
CA PHE A 120 9.31 2.66 -3.39
C PHE A 120 8.05 3.12 -4.13
N GLU A 121 8.04 4.36 -4.62
CA GLU A 121 6.97 4.91 -5.46
C GLU A 121 6.90 4.22 -6.82
N GLU A 122 8.02 4.04 -7.50
CA GLU A 122 8.06 3.33 -8.79
C GLU A 122 7.61 1.87 -8.61
N PHE A 123 7.97 1.25 -7.49
CA PHE A 123 7.50 -0.09 -7.15
C PHE A 123 5.98 -0.12 -6.91
N PHE A 124 5.41 0.90 -6.26
CA PHE A 124 3.96 1.04 -6.11
C PHE A 124 3.26 1.18 -7.48
N PHE A 125 3.81 1.98 -8.39
CA PHE A 125 3.27 2.12 -9.74
C PHE A 125 3.33 0.81 -10.52
N LEU A 126 4.46 0.11 -10.47
CA LEU A 126 4.61 -1.20 -11.12
C LEU A 126 3.51 -2.17 -10.66
N LEU A 127 3.32 -2.32 -9.34
CA LEU A 127 2.31 -3.25 -8.82
C LEU A 127 0.89 -2.81 -9.17
N SER A 128 0.64 -1.50 -9.23
CA SER A 128 -0.68 -0.98 -9.58
C SER A 128 -0.99 -1.18 -11.06
N SER A 129 -0.05 -0.87 -11.97
CA SER A 129 -0.18 -1.22 -13.38
C SER A 129 -0.37 -2.71 -13.58
N ALA A 130 0.41 -3.54 -12.87
CA ALA A 130 0.27 -4.99 -12.91
C ALA A 130 -1.10 -5.52 -12.43
N ALA A 131 -1.80 -4.78 -11.57
CA ALA A 131 -3.10 -5.16 -11.04
C ALA A 131 -4.26 -4.71 -11.93
N GLY A 132 -4.20 -3.48 -12.45
CA GLY A 132 -5.36 -2.80 -13.03
C GLY A 132 -5.26 -2.43 -14.51
N GLU A 133 -4.09 -2.60 -15.15
CA GLU A 133 -3.87 -2.08 -16.51
C GLU A 133 -3.14 -3.08 -17.43
N GLU A 134 -1.98 -3.59 -17.00
CA GLU A 134 -1.08 -4.37 -17.83
C GLU A 134 -0.72 -5.71 -17.16
N PRO A 135 -0.73 -6.84 -17.88
CA PRO A 135 -0.31 -8.13 -17.32
C PRO A 135 1.22 -8.24 -17.26
N LEU A 136 1.86 -7.52 -16.32
CA LEU A 136 3.33 -7.49 -16.19
C LEU A 136 3.94 -8.76 -15.57
N PHE A 137 3.09 -9.61 -14.98
CA PHE A 137 3.46 -10.87 -14.37
C PHE A 137 2.48 -11.97 -14.76
N LEU A 138 2.86 -13.24 -14.56
CA LEU A 138 1.98 -14.40 -14.74
C LEU A 138 0.70 -14.42 -13.85
N SER A 139 0.56 -13.47 -12.93
CA SER A 139 -0.58 -13.34 -12.03
C SER A 139 -1.03 -11.89 -11.98
N ASN A 140 -2.34 -11.67 -12.06
CA ASN A 140 -2.95 -10.34 -12.12
C ASN A 140 -3.30 -9.76 -10.72
N ASP A 141 -3.02 -10.50 -9.63
CA ASP A 141 -3.28 -10.05 -8.25
C ASP A 141 -1.97 -9.77 -7.46
N PRO A 142 -1.15 -8.77 -7.84
CA PRO A 142 0.16 -8.55 -7.23
C PRO A 142 0.06 -8.19 -5.74
N PHE A 143 -0.87 -7.32 -5.36
CA PHE A 143 -1.08 -6.91 -3.97
C PHE A 143 -1.44 -8.09 -3.04
N ARG A 144 -2.39 -8.94 -3.47
CA ARG A 144 -2.77 -10.16 -2.76
C ARG A 144 -1.60 -11.12 -2.58
N LEU A 145 -0.80 -11.33 -3.62
CA LEU A 145 0.40 -12.17 -3.54
C LEU A 145 1.42 -11.60 -2.55
N LEU A 146 1.59 -10.28 -2.52
CA LEU A 146 2.49 -9.58 -1.60
C LEU A 146 1.95 -9.51 -0.16
N LYS A 147 0.65 -9.77 0.05
CA LYS A 147 -0.06 -9.62 1.32
C LYS A 147 -0.02 -8.18 1.85
N VAL A 148 -0.22 -7.23 0.96
CA VAL A 148 -0.37 -5.80 1.26
C VAL A 148 -1.50 -5.28 0.38
N SER A 149 -2.43 -4.49 0.92
CA SER A 149 -3.47 -3.87 0.10
C SER A 149 -2.88 -2.69 -0.69
N GLN A 150 -3.51 -2.31 -1.81
CA GLN A 150 -3.09 -1.12 -2.55
C GLN A 150 -3.24 0.13 -1.68
N VAL A 151 -4.30 0.20 -0.87
CA VAL A 151 -4.58 1.31 0.06
C VAL A 151 -3.49 1.45 1.11
N ASP A 152 -3.10 0.37 1.80
CA ASP A 152 -2.07 0.41 2.85
C ASP A 152 -0.71 0.82 2.26
N PHE A 153 -0.36 0.25 1.10
CA PHE A 153 0.87 0.62 0.40
C PHE A 153 0.84 2.11 0.04
N PHE A 154 -0.25 2.58 -0.56
CA PHE A 154 -0.39 3.98 -0.93
C PHE A 154 -0.34 4.91 0.28
N GLN A 155 -0.96 4.53 1.40
CA GLN A 155 -0.91 5.30 2.64
C GLN A 155 0.53 5.43 3.18
N GLU A 156 1.36 4.38 3.10
CA GLU A 156 2.79 4.47 3.41
C GLU A 156 3.51 5.46 2.47
N LEU A 157 3.22 5.40 1.17
CA LEU A 157 3.79 6.29 0.15
C LEU A 157 3.42 7.77 0.38
N VAL A 158 2.18 8.06 0.76
CA VAL A 158 1.76 9.44 1.13
C VAL A 158 2.56 9.95 2.32
N GLY A 159 2.83 9.08 3.31
CA GLY A 159 3.71 9.43 4.43
C GLY A 159 5.11 9.83 3.99
N TYR A 160 5.64 9.18 2.94
CA TYR A 160 6.92 9.55 2.33
C TYR A 160 6.85 10.87 1.57
N TYR A 161 5.80 11.14 0.79
CA TYR A 161 5.62 12.44 0.13
C TYR A 161 5.60 13.59 1.14
N LYS A 162 4.89 13.42 2.25
CA LYS A 162 4.80 14.40 3.35
C LYS A 162 6.15 14.66 4.01
N ASN A 163 7.05 13.66 4.04
CA ASN A 163 8.41 13.82 4.55
C ASN A 163 9.35 14.53 3.55
N ASP A 164 9.04 14.48 2.26
CA ASP A 164 9.87 15.02 1.18
C ASP A 164 9.60 16.48 0.82
N SER A 165 8.48 17.04 1.26
CA SER A 165 8.10 18.43 0.95
C SER A 165 7.59 19.18 2.16
N HIS A 166 7.62 20.51 2.06
CA HIS A 166 7.07 21.40 3.08
C HIS A 166 5.76 22.00 2.56
N GLY A 167 4.76 22.14 3.43
CA GLY A 167 3.46 22.72 3.05
C GLY A 167 2.49 21.70 2.44
N VAL A 168 1.85 22.04 1.32
CA VAL A 168 0.76 21.25 0.69
C VAL A 168 1.17 20.56 -0.62
N GLU A 169 2.43 20.69 -1.06
CA GLU A 169 2.91 20.10 -2.32
C GLU A 169 2.81 18.57 -2.33
N TRP A 170 3.12 17.91 -1.20
CA TRP A 170 2.92 16.47 -1.05
C TRP A 170 1.48 16.04 -1.31
N MET A 171 0.51 16.89 -0.98
CA MET A 171 -0.91 16.59 -1.10
C MET A 171 -1.34 16.65 -2.56
N GLU A 172 -0.86 17.62 -3.33
CA GLU A 172 -1.10 17.68 -4.77
C GLU A 172 -0.51 16.45 -5.47
N ARG A 173 0.71 16.05 -5.11
CA ARG A 173 1.34 14.83 -5.60
C ARG A 173 0.54 13.58 -5.23
N ALA A 174 0.14 13.46 -3.96
CA ALA A 174 -0.65 12.34 -3.46
C ALA A 174 -2.00 12.22 -4.18
N LEU A 175 -2.73 13.34 -4.32
CA LEU A 175 -4.01 13.37 -5.03
C LEU A 175 -3.84 13.05 -6.51
N TYR A 176 -2.80 13.57 -7.16
CA TYR A 176 -2.48 13.21 -8.53
C TYR A 176 -2.25 11.69 -8.66
N THR A 177 -1.43 11.10 -7.79
CA THR A 177 -1.21 9.65 -7.76
C THR A 177 -2.52 8.89 -7.57
N ALA A 178 -3.30 9.22 -6.54
CA ALA A 178 -4.56 8.56 -6.22
C ALA A 178 -5.55 8.58 -7.40
N LEU A 179 -5.59 9.69 -8.15
CA LEU A 179 -6.49 9.88 -9.30
C LEU A 179 -6.00 9.20 -10.59
N LYS A 180 -4.74 8.82 -10.69
CA LYS A 180 -4.13 8.34 -11.94
C LYS A 180 -3.69 6.90 -11.91
N VAL A 181 -3.40 6.37 -10.73
CA VAL A 181 -2.92 4.99 -10.61
C VAL A 181 -4.02 3.99 -11.02
N PRO A 182 -3.70 2.90 -11.75
CA PRO A 182 -4.66 1.83 -11.99
C PRO A 182 -5.11 1.18 -10.67
N MET A 183 -6.35 0.72 -10.62
CA MET A 183 -6.95 0.19 -9.39
C MET A 183 -6.76 -1.33 -9.30
N ASP A 184 -6.38 -1.82 -8.12
CA ASP A 184 -6.52 -3.23 -7.77
C ASP A 184 -8.00 -3.61 -7.67
N VAL A 185 -8.33 -4.87 -7.94
CA VAL A 185 -9.72 -5.37 -7.97
C VAL A 185 -10.47 -5.10 -6.67
N ASP A 186 -9.75 -5.13 -5.54
CA ASP A 186 -10.33 -4.96 -4.20
C ASP A 186 -10.23 -3.50 -3.69
N THR A 187 -9.92 -2.52 -4.55
CA THR A 187 -9.70 -1.11 -4.14
C THR A 187 -10.57 -0.12 -4.92
N GLU A 188 -11.27 0.78 -4.21
CA GLU A 188 -12.01 1.89 -4.82
C GLU A 188 -11.17 3.16 -4.86
N ARG A 189 -11.50 4.08 -5.78
CA ARG A 189 -10.74 5.32 -5.94
C ARG A 189 -10.83 6.19 -4.68
N SER A 190 -12.00 6.25 -4.06
CA SER A 190 -12.24 6.92 -2.79
C SER A 190 -11.35 6.38 -1.68
N ASP A 191 -11.06 5.08 -1.63
CA ASP A 191 -10.13 4.52 -0.62
C ASP A 191 -8.74 5.15 -0.70
N LEU A 192 -8.21 5.32 -1.92
CA LEU A 192 -6.93 6.00 -2.11
C LEU A 192 -7.01 7.49 -1.74
N LEU A 193 -8.10 8.18 -2.10
CA LEU A 193 -8.30 9.57 -1.70
C LEU A 193 -8.39 9.71 -0.17
N LEU A 194 -9.04 8.78 0.52
CA LEU A 194 -9.14 8.73 1.98
C LEU A 194 -7.79 8.39 2.65
N ALA A 195 -6.95 7.58 2.00
CA ALA A 195 -5.58 7.35 2.45
C ALA A 195 -4.76 8.66 2.47
N VAL A 196 -5.03 9.61 1.55
CA VAL A 196 -4.43 10.97 1.63
C VAL A 196 -4.99 11.75 2.81
N LEU A 197 -6.31 11.70 3.02
CA LEU A 197 -6.97 12.38 4.14
C LEU A 197 -6.44 11.90 5.51
N ALA A 198 -6.07 10.62 5.63
CA ALA A 198 -5.49 10.06 6.85
C ALA A 198 -4.19 10.77 7.30
N HIS A 199 -3.48 11.44 6.40
CA HIS A 199 -2.28 12.24 6.71
C HIS A 199 -2.58 13.73 7.00
N CYS A 200 -3.83 14.15 6.86
CA CYS A 200 -4.31 15.50 7.15
C CYS A 200 -4.72 15.64 8.63
N GLU A 201 -3.74 15.60 9.53
CA GLU A 201 -3.98 15.65 10.99
C GLU A 201 -4.45 17.02 11.50
N LYS A 202 -4.10 18.10 10.80
CA LYS A 202 -4.44 19.47 11.18
C LYS A 202 -5.66 19.96 10.39
N PRO A 203 -6.55 20.78 10.97
CA PRO A 203 -7.68 21.36 10.26
C PRO A 203 -7.27 22.12 8.99
N GLU A 204 -6.13 22.82 9.02
CA GLU A 204 -5.57 23.53 7.86
C GLU A 204 -5.26 22.59 6.69
N HIS A 205 -4.73 21.38 6.97
CA HIS A 205 -4.48 20.39 5.93
C HIS A 205 -5.80 19.79 5.41
N GLN A 206 -6.80 19.60 6.26
CA GLN A 206 -8.10 19.09 5.83
C GLN A 206 -8.84 20.09 4.92
N GLU A 207 -8.77 21.38 5.21
CA GLU A 207 -9.30 22.43 4.32
C GLU A 207 -8.50 22.51 3.01
N ALA A 208 -7.17 22.42 3.06
CA ALA A 208 -6.34 22.36 1.86
C ALA A 208 -6.70 21.13 0.98
N TYR A 209 -6.93 19.98 1.61
CA TYR A 209 -7.36 18.75 0.94
C TYR A 209 -8.70 18.94 0.22
N ILE A 210 -9.69 19.51 0.90
CA ILE A 210 -10.99 19.84 0.31
C ILE A 210 -10.83 20.83 -0.85
N HIS A 211 -9.97 21.83 -0.71
CA HIS A 211 -9.68 22.79 -1.78
C HIS A 211 -9.07 22.11 -3.01
N CYS A 212 -8.07 21.24 -2.82
CA CYS A 212 -7.45 20.49 -3.92
C CYS A 212 -8.46 19.55 -4.61
N LEU A 213 -9.26 18.80 -3.84
CA LEU A 213 -10.34 17.96 -4.39
C LEU A 213 -11.30 18.78 -5.26
N ASN A 214 -11.73 19.95 -4.77
CA ASN A 214 -12.61 20.85 -5.52
C ASN A 214 -11.98 21.38 -6.81
N ALA A 215 -10.69 21.70 -6.78
CA ALA A 215 -9.96 22.12 -7.97
C ALA A 215 -9.95 21.00 -9.05
N HIS A 216 -9.76 19.74 -8.64
CA HIS A 216 -9.85 18.59 -9.54
C HIS A 216 -11.28 18.37 -10.06
N ALA A 217 -12.29 18.38 -9.19
CA ALA A 217 -13.68 18.20 -9.58
C ALA A 217 -14.15 19.27 -10.58
N LYS A 218 -13.72 20.52 -10.41
CA LYS A 218 -14.02 21.63 -11.33
C LYS A 218 -13.46 21.38 -12.75
N LYS A 219 -12.26 20.78 -12.86
CA LYS A 219 -11.68 20.41 -14.16
C LYS A 219 -12.48 19.31 -14.86
N LEU A 220 -13.08 18.41 -14.08
CA LEU A 220 -13.90 17.31 -14.63
C LEU A 220 -15.30 17.77 -15.04
N GLN A 221 -15.84 18.81 -14.41
CA GLN A 221 -17.26 19.20 -14.53
C GLN A 221 -17.77 19.37 -15.96
N SER A 222 -16.93 19.85 -16.89
CA SER A 222 -17.31 19.98 -18.31
C SER A 222 -17.47 18.65 -19.05
N HIS A 223 -16.83 17.59 -18.56
CA HIS A 223 -16.78 16.26 -19.17
C HIS A 223 -17.72 15.25 -18.52
N VAL A 224 -18.17 15.49 -17.28
CA VAL A 224 -19.02 14.58 -16.47
C VAL A 224 -20.32 14.16 -17.17
N ARG A 225 -20.84 14.96 -18.12
CA ARG A 225 -22.06 14.62 -18.87
C ARG A 225 -21.82 13.78 -20.13
N ILE A 226 -20.57 13.66 -20.55
CA ILE A 226 -20.17 13.10 -21.85
C ILE A 226 -19.32 11.85 -21.66
N ASP A 227 -18.51 11.84 -20.59
CA ASP A 227 -17.54 10.79 -20.28
C ASP A 227 -17.92 10.11 -18.95
N ALA A 228 -18.19 8.80 -19.04
CA ALA A 228 -18.56 7.97 -17.89
C ALA A 228 -17.41 7.83 -16.89
N ASP A 229 -16.15 7.81 -17.35
CA ASP A 229 -14.97 7.70 -16.48
C ASP A 229 -14.74 9.02 -15.74
N ALA A 230 -14.98 10.15 -16.41
CA ALA A 230 -14.97 11.46 -15.78
C ALA A 230 -16.09 11.60 -14.74
N LEU A 231 -17.30 11.05 -15.00
CA LEU A 231 -18.39 11.02 -14.04
C LEU A 231 -18.04 10.17 -12.82
N SER A 232 -17.52 8.95 -13.03
CA SER A 232 -17.09 8.07 -11.95
C SER A 232 -16.03 8.74 -11.08
N THR A 233 -14.98 9.29 -11.69
CA THR A 233 -13.92 10.02 -10.98
C THR A 233 -14.48 11.22 -10.20
N TYR A 234 -15.43 11.96 -10.78
CA TYR A 234 -16.09 13.06 -10.08
C TYR A 234 -16.86 12.59 -8.86
N GLN A 235 -17.63 11.50 -8.96
CA GLN A 235 -18.39 10.92 -7.85
C GLN A 235 -17.47 10.49 -6.69
N GLU A 236 -16.35 9.84 -7.01
CA GLU A 236 -15.33 9.41 -6.05
C GLU A 236 -14.71 10.60 -5.30
N ILE A 237 -14.38 11.68 -6.01
CA ILE A 237 -13.90 12.93 -5.41
C ILE A 237 -14.95 13.51 -4.44
N ARG A 238 -16.23 13.46 -4.80
CA ARG A 238 -17.31 13.99 -3.96
C ARG A 238 -17.54 13.15 -2.70
N PHE A 239 -17.37 11.84 -2.78
CA PHE A 239 -17.39 10.99 -1.58
C PHE A 239 -16.22 11.27 -0.65
N ALA A 240 -15.02 11.47 -1.19
CA ALA A 240 -13.85 11.84 -0.39
C ALA A 240 -14.00 13.22 0.27
N GLU A 241 -14.55 14.21 -0.46
CA GLU A 241 -14.86 15.54 0.09
C GLU A 241 -15.86 15.46 1.24
N LEU A 242 -16.94 14.69 1.08
CA LEU A 242 -17.96 14.52 2.10
C LEU A 242 -17.37 13.92 3.39
N HIS A 243 -16.48 12.94 3.26
CA HIS A 243 -15.78 12.35 4.39
C HIS A 243 -14.91 13.38 5.11
N ALA A 244 -14.18 14.23 4.37
CA ALA A 244 -13.37 15.29 4.94
C ALA A 244 -14.21 16.34 5.67
N LEU A 245 -15.35 16.75 5.11
CA LEU A 245 -16.27 17.72 5.74
C LEU A 245 -16.86 17.20 7.06
N ILE A 246 -17.25 15.92 7.12
CA ILE A 246 -17.72 15.29 8.36
C ILE A 246 -16.60 15.22 9.39
N SER A 247 -15.39 14.89 8.96
CA SER A 247 -14.20 14.83 9.82
C SER A 247 -13.88 16.20 10.44
N LEU A 248 -14.06 17.28 9.69
CA LEU A 248 -13.95 18.68 10.15
C LEU A 248 -15.13 19.16 11.01
N ARG A 249 -16.18 18.34 11.19
CA ARG A 249 -17.47 18.73 11.79
C ARG A 249 -18.16 19.90 11.04
N ALA A 250 -17.87 20.08 9.75
CA ALA A 250 -18.49 21.09 8.89
C ALA A 250 -19.84 20.62 8.33
N LEU A 251 -20.77 20.24 9.22
CA LEU A 251 -22.00 19.52 8.88
C LEU A 251 -22.96 20.32 7.98
N GLU A 252 -23.07 21.62 8.18
CA GLU A 252 -23.90 22.49 7.32
C GLU A 252 -23.36 22.56 5.88
N ARG A 253 -22.04 22.62 5.73
CA ARG A 253 -21.36 22.59 4.42
C ARG A 253 -21.54 21.23 3.76
N ALA A 254 -21.42 20.15 4.52
CA ALA A 254 -21.66 18.79 4.05
C ALA A 254 -23.10 18.58 3.54
N GLU A 255 -24.11 19.03 4.31
CA GLU A 255 -25.52 18.95 3.90
C GLU A 255 -25.76 19.76 2.63
N THR A 256 -25.22 20.98 2.55
CA THR A 256 -25.39 21.84 1.38
C THR A 256 -24.85 21.15 0.14
N MET A 257 -23.59 20.69 0.19
CA MET A 257 -22.93 20.01 -0.93
C MET A 257 -23.64 18.70 -1.31
N LEU A 258 -24.16 17.95 -0.34
CA LEU A 258 -24.94 16.73 -0.60
C LEU A 258 -26.11 16.98 -1.55
N PHE A 259 -26.87 18.05 -1.32
CA PHE A 259 -28.03 18.36 -2.13
C PHE A 259 -27.71 19.12 -3.43
N THR A 260 -26.68 19.97 -3.43
CA THR A 260 -26.37 20.82 -4.59
C THR A 260 -25.39 20.20 -5.57
N GLU A 261 -24.41 19.43 -5.08
CA GLU A 261 -23.27 18.95 -5.87
C GLU A 261 -23.16 17.43 -5.91
N TYR A 262 -23.74 16.68 -4.95
CA TYR A 262 -23.58 15.22 -4.95
C TYR A 262 -24.76 14.56 -5.63
N ILE A 263 -25.97 14.66 -5.04
CA ILE A 263 -27.20 14.04 -5.55
C ILE A 263 -27.45 14.25 -7.06
N PRO A 264 -27.22 15.45 -7.66
CA PRO A 264 -27.48 15.66 -9.08
C PRO A 264 -26.62 14.80 -10.03
N TYR A 265 -25.48 14.31 -9.56
CA TYR A 265 -24.53 13.54 -10.36
C TYR A 265 -24.64 12.03 -10.12
N PHE A 266 -25.62 11.55 -9.35
CA PHE A 266 -25.91 10.12 -9.21
C PHE A 266 -27.25 9.76 -9.84
N SER A 267 -27.31 8.62 -10.53
CA SER A 267 -28.56 8.12 -11.12
C SER A 267 -29.65 7.86 -10.07
N HIS A 268 -29.25 7.51 -8.85
CA HIS A 268 -30.15 7.34 -7.72
C HIS A 268 -29.78 8.30 -6.59
N ARG A 269 -30.74 9.17 -6.24
CA ARG A 269 -30.58 10.15 -5.13
C ARG A 269 -30.27 9.50 -3.78
N SER A 270 -30.61 8.22 -3.65
CA SER A 270 -30.39 7.40 -2.46
C SER A 270 -28.92 7.10 -2.21
N THR A 271 -28.10 6.95 -3.25
CA THR A 271 -26.71 6.49 -3.12
C THR A 271 -25.85 7.45 -2.29
N PRO A 272 -25.68 8.72 -2.68
CA PRO A 272 -24.91 9.66 -1.87
C PRO A 272 -25.56 9.97 -0.52
N PHE A 273 -26.89 9.84 -0.43
CA PHE A 273 -27.62 10.05 0.82
C PHE A 273 -27.38 8.94 1.85
N ARG A 274 -27.42 7.66 1.43
CA ARG A 274 -27.07 6.51 2.26
C ARG A 274 -25.62 6.58 2.73
N TYR A 275 -24.73 6.91 1.81
CA TYR A 275 -23.32 7.09 2.13
C TYR A 275 -23.12 8.18 3.19
N TYR A 276 -23.80 9.33 3.05
CA TYR A 276 -23.77 10.38 4.07
C TYR A 276 -24.26 9.90 5.45
N LEU A 277 -25.37 9.16 5.51
CA LEU A 277 -25.89 8.63 6.76
C LEU A 277 -24.92 7.65 7.43
N ASP A 278 -24.35 6.72 6.67
CA ASP A 278 -23.34 5.77 7.17
C ASP A 278 -22.10 6.51 7.72
N LEU A 279 -21.64 7.55 7.04
CA LEU A 279 -20.53 8.37 7.56
C LEU A 279 -20.87 9.10 8.85
N LEU A 280 -22.10 9.62 9.00
CA LEU A 280 -22.54 10.25 10.26
C LEU A 280 -22.58 9.23 11.40
N GLU A 281 -23.09 8.02 11.14
CA GLU A 281 -23.13 6.93 12.11
C GLU A 281 -21.71 6.53 12.55
N ARG A 282 -20.80 6.28 11.60
CA ARG A 282 -19.39 5.97 11.89
C ARG A 282 -18.67 7.08 12.65
N ALA A 283 -19.05 8.34 12.42
CA ALA A 283 -18.49 9.50 13.12
C ALA A 283 -19.12 9.77 14.50
N GLY A 284 -20.03 8.90 14.96
CA GLY A 284 -20.73 9.01 16.25
C GLY A 284 -21.72 10.17 16.32
N LEU A 285 -22.24 10.63 15.18
CA LEU A 285 -23.14 11.77 15.06
C LEU A 285 -24.62 11.33 15.00
N GLU A 286 -25.07 10.57 16.00
CA GLU A 286 -26.41 9.95 16.03
C GLU A 286 -27.54 10.98 15.88
N GLN A 287 -27.46 12.12 16.58
CA GLN A 287 -28.48 13.17 16.51
C GLN A 287 -28.61 13.75 15.09
N GLU A 288 -27.47 13.92 14.42
CA GLU A 288 -27.42 14.46 13.07
C GLU A 288 -27.89 13.42 12.06
N HIS A 289 -27.51 12.16 12.24
CA HIS A 289 -28.02 11.03 11.47
C HIS A 289 -29.56 10.96 11.53
N GLU A 290 -30.15 11.05 12.72
CA GLU A 290 -31.62 11.06 12.89
C GLU A 290 -32.29 12.29 12.26
N ARG A 291 -31.67 13.48 12.38
CA ARG A 291 -32.13 14.70 11.72
C ARG A 291 -32.16 14.51 10.21
N MET A 292 -31.08 14.02 9.64
CA MET A 292 -30.94 13.80 8.21
C MET A 292 -31.87 12.71 7.70
N ALA A 293 -32.05 11.61 8.43
CA ALA A 293 -33.04 10.59 8.10
C ALA A 293 -34.48 11.16 8.05
N ARG A 294 -34.82 12.14 8.92
CA ARG A 294 -36.10 12.85 8.83
C ARG A 294 -36.18 13.74 7.58
N VAL A 295 -35.10 14.44 7.22
CA VAL A 295 -35.02 15.25 5.99
C VAL A 295 -35.17 14.38 4.75
N GLY A 296 -34.49 13.24 4.68
CA GLY A 296 -34.58 12.29 3.57
C GLY A 296 -36.02 11.80 3.36
N ARG A 297 -36.71 11.42 4.44
CA ARG A 297 -38.15 11.05 4.41
C ARG A 297 -39.03 12.18 3.89
N LYS A 298 -38.83 13.41 4.36
CA LYS A 298 -39.58 14.60 3.87
C LYS A 298 -39.34 14.87 2.39
N LYS A 299 -38.11 14.69 1.91
CA LYS A 299 -37.71 14.86 0.50
C LYS A 299 -38.00 13.64 -0.38
N ARG A 300 -38.66 12.60 0.16
CA ARG A 300 -38.98 11.34 -0.53
C ARG A 300 -37.76 10.64 -1.12
N ILE A 301 -36.62 10.72 -0.43
CA ILE A 301 -35.43 9.93 -0.74
C ILE A 301 -35.61 8.58 -0.06
N HIS A 302 -35.59 7.50 -0.83
CA HIS A 302 -35.58 6.15 -0.28
C HIS A 302 -34.15 5.79 0.10
N PHE A 303 -33.89 5.48 1.36
CA PHE A 303 -32.58 5.06 1.85
C PHE A 303 -32.77 3.91 2.83
#